data_AF-A0A934NDY0-F1
#
_entry.id   AF-A0A934NDY0-F1
#
_cell.length_a   1.000
_cell.length_b   1.000
_cell.length_c   1.000
_cell.angle_alpha   90.00
_cell.angle_beta   90.00
_cell.angle_gamma   90.00
#
_symmetry.space_group_name_H-M   'P 1'
#
loop_
_entity.id
_entity.type
_entity.pdbx_description
1 polymer ?
#
loop_
_entity_poly.entity_id
_entity_poly.type
_entity_poly.pdbx_seq_one_letter_code
_entity_poly.pdbx_strand_id
1 'polypeptide(L)'
;MSGLKTIDDKGRLTLGREFAGRMVQVEAAEDMVVLRFYRAVPEREAWLWSNELAKGMVDRGLQQARNRELSDGPDLEVVFSFADSLPDEE
;
A
#
# COMPACT_ATOMS: atom_id res chain seq x y z
N MET A 1 -0.36 -15.76 -21.39
CA MET A 1 -1.29 -16.54 -22.24
C MET A 1 -2.06 -15.55 -23.10
N SER A 2 -1.96 -15.66 -24.43
CA SER A 2 -2.82 -14.90 -25.35
C SER A 2 -3.78 -15.90 -26.00
N GLY A 3 -5.07 -15.64 -25.89
CA GLY A 3 -6.13 -16.47 -26.46
C GLY A 3 -7.41 -15.65 -26.51
N LEU A 4 -8.21 -15.85 -27.55
CA LEU A 4 -9.52 -15.20 -27.68
C LEU A 4 -10.43 -15.66 -26.53
N LYS A 5 -11.09 -14.70 -25.90
CA LYS A 5 -12.08 -14.93 -24.85
C LYS A 5 -13.38 -14.25 -25.24
N THR A 6 -14.48 -14.93 -24.95
CA THR A 6 -15.83 -14.42 -25.21
C THR A 6 -16.40 -13.85 -23.91
N ILE A 7 -17.03 -12.69 -24.02
CA ILE A 7 -17.79 -12.08 -22.92
C ILE A 7 -19.11 -12.85 -22.77
N ASP A 8 -19.48 -13.19 -21.54
CA ASP A 8 -20.73 -13.92 -21.31
C ASP A 8 -21.98 -13.04 -21.51
N ASP A 9 -23.15 -13.66 -21.44
CA ASP A 9 -24.45 -13.02 -21.54
C ASP A 9 -24.71 -11.95 -20.45
N LYS A 10 -23.89 -11.93 -19.40
CA LYS A 10 -23.93 -10.98 -18.28
C LYS A 10 -22.86 -9.90 -18.39
N GLY A 11 -22.13 -9.84 -19.50
CA GLY A 11 -21.10 -8.81 -19.73
C GLY A 11 -19.77 -9.06 -18.99
N ARG A 12 -19.51 -10.29 -18.51
CA ARG A 12 -18.31 -10.61 -17.73
C ARG A 12 -17.20 -11.17 -18.60
N LEU A 13 -15.97 -10.73 -18.35
CA LEU A 13 -14.76 -11.27 -18.96
C LEU A 13 -13.89 -11.93 -17.89
N THR A 14 -13.64 -13.23 -18.00
CA THR A 14 -12.79 -13.95 -17.05
C THR A 14 -11.33 -13.86 -17.44
N LEU A 15 -10.52 -13.12 -16.69
CA LEU A 15 -9.10 -12.92 -17.00
C LEU A 15 -8.22 -14.13 -16.62
N GLY A 16 -8.60 -14.89 -15.58
CA GLY A 16 -7.85 -16.04 -15.07
C GLY A 16 -7.63 -15.95 -13.56
N ARG A 17 -7.20 -17.06 -12.94
CA ARG A 17 -6.99 -17.13 -11.48
C ARG A 17 -5.80 -16.29 -11.01
N GLU A 18 -4.82 -16.07 -11.88
CA GLU A 18 -3.65 -15.22 -11.64
C GLU A 18 -3.99 -13.74 -11.41
N PHE A 19 -5.21 -13.34 -11.79
CA PHE A 19 -5.73 -11.98 -11.58
C PHE A 19 -6.83 -11.90 -10.50
N ALA A 20 -7.18 -13.02 -9.86
CA ALA A 20 -8.26 -13.07 -8.89
C ALA A 20 -8.00 -12.15 -7.68
N GLY A 21 -9.04 -11.45 -7.23
CA GLY A 21 -8.99 -10.56 -6.06
C GLY A 21 -8.23 -9.24 -6.27
N ARG A 22 -7.68 -8.99 -7.45
CA ARG A 22 -6.99 -7.72 -7.76
C ARG A 22 -8.01 -6.65 -8.11
N MET A 23 -7.84 -5.46 -7.54
CA MET A 23 -8.63 -4.28 -7.90
C MET A 23 -8.20 -3.76 -9.27
N VAL A 24 -9.17 -3.41 -10.10
CA VAL A 24 -8.95 -2.82 -11.43
C VAL A 24 -9.83 -1.61 -11.64
N GLN A 25 -9.27 -0.59 -12.30
CA GLN A 25 -10.04 0.47 -12.94
C GLN A 25 -10.33 0.06 -14.37
N VAL A 26 -11.58 0.26 -14.79
CA VAL A 26 -12.06 -0.04 -16.14
C VAL A 26 -12.32 1.27 -16.85
N GLU A 27 -11.69 1.47 -18.00
CA GLU A 27 -11.93 2.62 -18.87
C GLU A 27 -12.39 2.13 -20.24
N ALA A 28 -13.54 2.64 -20.69
CA ALA A 28 -14.05 2.38 -22.03
C ALA A 28 -13.51 3.41 -23.02
N ALA A 29 -13.06 2.95 -24.17
CA ALA A 29 -12.77 3.75 -25.35
C ALA A 29 -13.65 3.27 -26.51
N GLU A 30 -13.49 3.88 -27.70
CA GLU A 30 -14.37 3.65 -28.85
C GLU A 30 -14.45 2.16 -29.26
N ASP A 31 -13.32 1.47 -29.29
CA ASP A 31 -13.18 0.09 -29.76
C ASP A 31 -12.45 -0.84 -28.76
N MET A 32 -12.12 -0.32 -27.58
CA MET A 32 -11.33 -1.06 -26.59
C MET A 32 -11.74 -0.77 -25.15
N VAL A 33 -11.40 -1.71 -24.26
CA VAL A 33 -11.50 -1.54 -22.81
C VAL A 33 -10.11 -1.64 -22.21
N VAL A 34 -9.71 -0.63 -21.45
CA VAL A 34 -8.43 -0.61 -20.73
C VAL A 34 -8.66 -1.03 -19.28
N LEU A 35 -7.91 -2.04 -18.83
CA LEU A 35 -7.91 -2.50 -17.45
C LEU A 35 -6.59 -2.10 -16.78
N ARG A 36 -6.65 -1.24 -15.78
CA ARG A 36 -5.49 -0.82 -14.97
C ARG A 36 -5.60 -1.44 -13.59
N PHE A 37 -4.55 -2.12 -13.12
CA PHE A 37 -4.56 -2.70 -11.77
C PHE A 37 -4.21 -1.64 -10.72
N TYR A 38 -5.00 -1.61 -9.66
CA TYR A 38 -4.79 -0.70 -8.52
C TYR A 38 -4.57 -1.46 -7.22
N ARG A 39 -3.97 -0.76 -6.26
CA ARG A 39 -3.93 -1.15 -4.86
C ARG A 39 -4.66 -0.06 -4.07
N ALA A 40 -5.62 -0.47 -3.24
CA ALA A 40 -6.29 0.44 -2.35
C ALA A 40 -5.38 0.78 -1.16
N VAL A 41 -5.33 2.06 -0.79
CA VAL A 41 -4.67 2.54 0.43
C VAL A 41 -5.77 3.09 1.33
N PRO A 42 -5.85 2.66 2.61
CA PRO A 42 -6.79 3.24 3.56
C PRO A 42 -6.59 4.76 3.68
N GLU A 43 -7.68 5.52 3.82
CA GLU A 43 -7.63 6.99 3.85
C GLU A 43 -6.67 7.53 4.94
N ARG A 44 -6.72 6.95 6.14
CA ARG A 44 -5.82 7.28 7.26
C ARG A 44 -4.32 7.05 6.97
N GLU A 45 -3.99 6.30 5.92
CA GLU A 45 -2.62 6.00 5.48
C GLU A 45 -2.28 6.71 4.15
N ALA A 46 -3.27 7.32 3.48
CA ALA A 46 -3.09 7.97 2.19
C ALA A 46 -2.16 9.19 2.26
N TRP A 47 -2.10 9.86 3.41
CA TRP A 47 -1.24 11.03 3.63
C TRP A 47 0.24 10.75 3.29
N LEU A 48 0.73 9.53 3.53
CA LEU A 48 2.11 9.15 3.25
C LEU A 48 2.43 9.27 1.76
N TRP A 49 1.45 8.97 0.90
CA TRP A 49 1.60 9.01 -0.56
C TRP A 49 1.56 10.43 -1.12
N SER A 50 1.04 11.40 -0.36
CA SER A 50 1.09 12.83 -0.72
C SER A 50 2.32 13.57 -0.21
N ASN A 51 3.15 12.93 0.62
CA ASN A 51 4.32 13.53 1.24
C ASN A 51 5.59 12.77 0.83
N GLU A 52 6.21 13.23 -0.26
CA GLU A 52 7.42 12.60 -0.84
C GLU A 52 8.57 12.47 0.16
N LEU A 53 8.74 13.45 1.07
CA LEU A 53 9.78 13.39 2.09
C LEU A 53 9.51 12.26 3.09
N ALA A 54 8.30 12.21 3.64
CA ALA A 54 7.90 11.16 4.58
C ALA A 54 7.98 9.77 3.93
N LYS A 55 7.49 9.65 2.69
CA LYS A 55 7.58 8.43 1.90
C LYS A 55 9.02 7.99 1.70
N GLY A 56 9.91 8.90 1.31
CA GLY A 56 11.33 8.62 1.12
C GLY A 56 12.02 8.13 2.40
N MET A 57 11.65 8.68 3.56
CA MET A 57 12.16 8.22 4.85
C MET A 57 11.69 6.79 5.18
N VAL A 58 10.41 6.48 4.95
CA VAL A 58 9.86 5.13 5.16
C VAL A 58 10.53 4.12 4.22
N ASP A 59 10.65 4.45 2.93
CA ASP A 59 11.30 3.57 1.94
C ASP A 59 12.76 3.29 2.31
N ARG A 60 13.49 4.32 2.77
CA ARG A 60 14.86 4.16 3.28
C ARG A 60 14.91 3.23 4.49
N GLY A 61 14.04 3.46 5.49
CA GLY A 61 14.00 2.62 6.69
C GLY A 61 13.69 1.16 6.38
N LEU A 62 12.76 0.90 5.44
CA LEU A 62 12.46 -0.45 4.97
C LEU A 62 13.67 -1.10 4.29
N GLN A 63 14.47 -0.34 3.53
CA GLN A 63 15.69 -0.83 2.91
C GLN A 63 16.76 -1.17 3.96
N GLN A 64 16.98 -0.30 4.94
CA GLN A 64 17.91 -0.52 6.05
C GLN A 64 17.54 -1.78 6.85
N ALA A 65 16.25 -1.95 7.16
CA ALA A 65 15.75 -3.13 7.85
C ALA A 65 16.02 -4.43 7.07
N ARG A 66 15.80 -4.43 5.74
CA ARG A 66 16.12 -5.58 4.87
C ARG A 66 17.61 -5.90 4.88
N ASN A 67 18.47 -4.89 4.94
CA ASN A 67 19.92 -5.03 4.98
C ASN A 67 20.49 -5.33 6.38
N ARG A 68 19.63 -5.39 7.42
CA ARG A 68 20.04 -5.47 8.84
C ARG A 68 20.92 -4.29 9.30
N GLU A 69 20.74 -3.13 8.69
CA GLU A 69 21.34 -1.87 9.13
C GLU A 69 20.48 -1.27 10.25
N LEU A 70 20.44 -1.93 11.40
CA LEU A 70 19.62 -1.57 12.55
C LEU A 70 20.45 -0.76 13.57
N SER A 71 19.79 0.12 14.32
CA SER A 71 20.35 0.70 15.55
C SER A 71 19.79 -0.04 16.77
N ASP A 72 20.46 0.06 17.90
CA ASP A 72 20.04 -0.58 19.16
C ASP A 72 18.70 -0.02 19.71
N GLY A 73 18.18 1.05 19.10
CA GLY A 73 16.95 1.71 19.52
C GLY A 73 17.12 2.50 20.83
N PRO A 74 16.09 3.26 21.25
CA PRO A 74 16.08 3.90 22.56
C PRO A 74 15.85 2.86 23.67
N ASP A 75 16.41 3.10 24.85
CA ASP A 75 16.10 2.33 26.04
C ASP A 75 14.65 2.58 26.46
N LEU A 76 13.79 1.59 26.22
CA LEU A 76 12.36 1.72 26.46
C LEU A 76 12.02 1.83 27.94
N GLU A 77 12.78 1.21 28.85
CA GLU A 77 12.53 1.31 30.29
C GLU A 77 12.75 2.74 30.79
N VAL A 78 13.81 3.38 30.31
CA VAL A 78 14.10 4.79 30.60
C VAL A 78 13.01 5.70 30.02
N VAL A 79 12.58 5.44 28.78
CA VAL A 79 11.54 6.23 28.11
C VAL A 79 10.19 6.12 28.82
N PHE A 80 9.77 4.93 29.24
CA PHE A 80 8.52 4.76 29.99
C PHE A 80 8.58 5.39 31.37
N SER A 81 9.70 5.22 32.09
CA SER A 81 9.91 5.86 33.39
C SER A 81 9.83 7.38 33.30
N PHE A 82 10.35 7.96 32.20
CA PHE A 82 10.23 9.39 31.93
C PHE A 82 8.77 9.79 31.63
N ALA A 83 8.06 9.04 30.78
CA ALA A 83 6.66 9.32 30.45
C ALA A 83 5.76 9.32 31.69
N ASP A 84 5.94 8.35 32.60
CA ASP A 84 5.20 8.27 33.87
C ASP A 84 5.52 9.42 34.84
N SER A 85 6.65 10.11 34.64
CA SER A 85 7.05 11.27 35.46
C SER A 85 6.49 12.61 34.97
N LEU A 86 5.87 12.63 33.77
CA LEU A 86 5.25 13.84 33.23
C LEU A 86 3.95 14.11 33.99
N PRO A 87 3.66 15.38 34.35
CA PRO A 87 2.38 15.73 34.93
C PRO A 87 1.27 15.53 33.89
N ASP A 88 0.11 15.05 34.33
CA ASP A 88 -1.09 15.07 33.51
C ASP A 88 -1.42 16.54 33.17
N GLU A 89 -1.54 16.86 31.87
CA GLU A 89 -1.99 18.19 31.44
C GLU A 89 -3.48 18.35 31.83
N GLU A 90 -3.79 19.34 32.68
CA GLU A 90 -5.16 19.76 33.07
C GLU A 90 -5.96 20.34 31.89
#